data_AF-A0A0F9QB60-F1
#
_entry.id   AF-A0A0F9QB60-F1
#
_cell.length_a   1.000
_cell.length_b   1.000
_cell.length_c   1.000
_cell.angle_alpha   90.00
_cell.angle_beta   90.00
_cell.angle_gamma   90.00
#
_symmetry.space_group_name_H-M   'P 1'
#
loop_
_entity.id
_entity.type
_entity.pdbx_description
1 polymer ?
#
loop_
_entity_poly.entity_id
_entity_poly.type
_entity_poly.pdbx_seq_one_letter_code
_entity_poly.pdbx_strand_id
1 'polypeptide(L)'
;MNMASRPPNIAIDAITHFWNFPHTRTRLQELQLPIRCINSFNSPVDVEAGRRYTPSLKVKLMENVGHFVMLEDPETFNHLLENFIKDLV
;
A
#
# COMPACT_ATOMS: atom_id res chain seq x y z
N MET A 1 0.41 -24.19 0.09
CA MET A 1 -0.04 -23.92 1.47
C MET A 1 -1.43 -23.30 1.37
N ASN A 2 -2.47 -23.90 1.98
CA ASN A 2 -3.81 -23.32 1.97
C ASN A 2 -3.91 -22.30 3.12
N MET A 3 -3.96 -21.01 2.81
CA MET A 3 -4.06 -19.96 3.83
C MET A 3 -5.44 -19.98 4.52
N ALA A 4 -6.48 -20.44 3.84
CA ALA A 4 -7.84 -20.53 4.36
C ALA A 4 -8.07 -21.74 5.30
N SER A 5 -7.11 -22.67 5.39
CA SER A 5 -7.23 -23.83 6.28
C SER A 5 -6.63 -23.60 7.67
N ARG A 6 -6.25 -22.35 8.00
CA ARG A 6 -5.73 -21.98 9.31
C ARG A 6 -6.87 -21.62 10.27
N PRO A 7 -6.67 -21.74 11.60
CA PRO A 7 -7.66 -21.28 12.57
C PRO A 7 -8.08 -19.83 12.30
N PRO A 8 -9.39 -19.52 12.24
CA PRO A 8 -9.88 -18.19 11.87
C PRO A 8 -9.34 -17.06 12.73
N ASN A 9 -9.08 -17.32 14.01
CA ASN A 9 -8.53 -16.33 14.94
C ASN A 9 -7.17 -15.77 14.47
N ILE A 10 -6.36 -16.54 13.72
CA ILE A 10 -5.10 -16.04 13.16
C ILE A 10 -5.35 -14.89 12.18
N ALA A 11 -6.35 -15.03 11.30
CA ALA A 11 -6.70 -14.00 10.33
C ALA A 11 -7.36 -12.80 11.03
N ILE A 12 -8.25 -13.07 12.00
CA ILE A 12 -8.92 -12.03 12.79
C ILE A 12 -7.87 -11.20 13.54
N ASP A 13 -6.98 -11.84 14.29
CA ASP A 13 -5.95 -11.15 15.07
C ASP A 13 -5.04 -10.32 14.18
N ALA A 14 -4.59 -10.86 13.04
CA ALA A 14 -3.75 -10.13 12.09
C ALA A 14 -4.44 -8.87 11.56
N ILE A 15 -5.70 -8.99 11.13
CA ILE A 15 -6.48 -7.88 10.59
C ILE A 15 -6.81 -6.85 11.69
N THR A 16 -7.21 -7.30 12.88
CA THR A 16 -7.52 -6.43 14.02
C THR A 16 -6.32 -5.58 14.43
N HIS A 17 -5.12 -6.17 14.50
CA HIS A 17 -3.91 -5.41 14.85
C HIS A 17 -3.44 -4.51 13.70
N PHE A 18 -3.63 -4.91 12.45
CA PHE A 18 -3.35 -4.07 11.30
C PHE A 18 -4.21 -2.80 11.29
N TRP A 19 -5.54 -2.94 11.47
CA TRP A 19 -6.45 -1.79 11.48
C TRP A 19 -6.31 -0.91 12.72
N ASN A 20 -6.02 -1.50 13.87
CA ASN A 20 -5.86 -0.78 15.13
C ASN A 20 -4.40 -0.40 15.42
N PHE A 21 -3.51 -0.42 14.41
CA PHE A 21 -2.11 -0.08 14.62
C PHE A 21 -2.01 1.32 15.25
N PRO A 22 -1.47 1.45 16.47
CA PRO A 22 -1.53 2.69 17.19
C PRO A 22 -0.55 3.72 16.60
N HIS A 23 -0.91 4.99 16.70
CA HIS A 23 -0.06 6.12 16.30
C HIS A 23 0.33 6.15 14.81
N THR A 24 -0.43 5.49 13.92
CA THR A 24 -0.14 5.50 12.46
C THR A 24 0.08 6.90 11.92
N ARG A 25 -0.78 7.87 12.29
CA ARG A 25 -0.66 9.27 11.84
C ARG A 25 0.63 9.92 12.33
N THR A 26 0.95 9.78 13.61
CA THR A 26 2.15 10.36 14.22
C THR A 26 3.42 9.76 13.63
N ARG A 27 3.46 8.42 13.46
CA ARG A 27 4.59 7.72 12.86
C ARG A 27 4.79 8.08 11.38
N LEU A 28 3.71 8.30 10.64
CA LEU A 28 3.79 8.75 9.25
C LEU A 28 4.43 10.15 9.15
N GLN A 29 4.17 11.04 10.11
CA GLN A 29 4.77 12.38 10.15
C GLN A 29 6.27 12.36 10.52
N GLU A 30 6.71 11.34 11.27
CA GLU A 30 8.12 11.15 11.64
C GLU A 30 8.98 10.61 10.47
N LEU A 31 8.36 10.04 9.44
CA LEU A 31 9.07 9.53 8.27
C LEU A 31 9.61 10.69 7.42
N GLN A 32 10.94 10.83 7.40
CA GLN A 32 11.64 11.78 6.54
C GLN A 32 11.94 11.22 5.14
N LEU A 33 11.50 10.00 4.85
CA LEU A 33 11.71 9.35 3.57
C LEU A 33 10.54 9.60 2.61
N PRO A 34 10.79 9.66 1.30
CA PRO A 34 9.73 9.78 0.31
C PRO A 34 8.88 8.51 0.26
N ILE A 35 7.54 8.67 0.26
CA ILE A 35 6.60 7.54 0.21
C ILE A 35 6.03 7.39 -1.20
N ARG A 36 5.99 6.15 -1.69
CA ARG A 36 5.48 5.76 -3.01
C ARG A 36 4.47 4.64 -2.84
N CYS A 37 3.30 4.77 -3.44
CA CYS A 37 2.26 3.76 -3.39
C CYS A 37 1.82 3.39 -4.80
N ILE A 38 1.87 2.10 -5.12
CA ILE A 38 1.22 1.52 -6.30
C ILE A 38 0.07 0.66 -5.75
N ASN A 39 -1.16 0.94 -6.18
CA ASN A 39 -2.33 0.23 -5.67
C ASN A 39 -3.37 0.02 -6.78
N SER A 40 -4.34 -0.85 -6.55
CA SER A 40 -5.47 -1.03 -7.47
C SER A 40 -6.43 0.15 -7.41
N PHE A 41 -6.97 0.53 -8.57
CA PHE A 41 -8.07 1.49 -8.66
C PHE A 41 -9.32 1.03 -7.88
N ASN A 42 -9.55 -0.29 -7.79
CA ASN A 42 -10.72 -0.88 -7.11
C ASN A 42 -10.61 -0.82 -5.58
N SER A 43 -9.50 -0.33 -5.04
CA SER A 43 -9.27 -0.15 -3.61
C SER A 43 -8.63 1.21 -3.36
N PRO A 44 -9.33 2.32 -3.67
CA PRO A 44 -8.71 3.64 -3.75
C PRO A 44 -8.15 4.09 -2.40
N VAL A 45 -6.97 4.70 -2.45
CA VAL A 45 -6.33 5.36 -1.31
C VAL A 45 -6.87 6.78 -1.19
N ASP A 46 -7.18 7.24 0.02
CA ASP A 46 -7.43 8.68 0.26
C ASP A 46 -6.10 9.44 0.19
N VAL A 47 -5.73 9.85 -1.02
CA VAL A 47 -4.46 10.54 -1.32
C VAL A 47 -4.36 11.87 -0.58
N GLU A 48 -5.47 12.59 -0.46
CA GLU A 48 -5.51 13.90 0.21
C GLU A 48 -5.33 13.77 1.72
N ALA A 49 -5.94 12.76 2.35
CA ALA A 49 -5.63 12.44 3.75
C ALA A 49 -4.18 11.96 3.91
N GLY A 50 -3.67 11.12 3.01
CA GLY A 50 -2.29 10.64 3.06
C GLY A 50 -1.26 11.77 3.00
N ARG A 51 -1.45 12.72 2.06
CA ARG A 51 -0.55 13.87 1.88
C ARG A 51 -0.52 14.84 3.06
N ARG A 52 -1.62 14.95 3.83
CA ARG A 52 -1.64 15.74 5.07
C ARG A 52 -0.62 15.26 6.11
N TYR A 53 -0.34 13.96 6.14
CA TYR A 53 0.64 13.37 7.05
C TYR A 53 2.00 13.11 6.37
N THR A 54 1.99 12.93 5.05
CA THR A 54 3.17 12.56 4.25
C THR A 54 3.20 13.36 2.94
N PRO A 55 3.67 14.61 2.95
CA PRO A 55 3.62 15.48 1.75
C PRO A 55 4.35 14.90 0.53
N SER A 56 5.33 14.01 0.77
CA SER A 56 6.10 13.32 -0.27
C SER A 56 5.32 12.19 -0.97
N LEU A 57 4.12 11.84 -0.51
CA LEU A 57 3.32 10.74 -1.03
C LEU A 57 2.96 10.95 -2.51
N LYS A 58 3.48 10.05 -3.34
CA LYS A 58 3.02 9.84 -4.72
C LYS A 58 2.28 8.51 -4.82
N VAL A 59 1.12 8.52 -5.47
CA VAL A 59 0.28 7.32 -5.68
C VAL A 59 0.09 7.09 -7.16
N LYS A 60 0.20 5.84 -7.59
CA LYS A 60 -0.20 5.36 -8.92
C LYS A 60 -1.26 4.27 -8.73
N LEU A 61 -2.37 4.43 -9.44
CA LEU A 61 -3.46 3.47 -9.43
C LEU A 61 -3.40 2.63 -10.71
N MET A 62 -3.49 1.31 -10.56
CA MET A 62 -3.56 0.35 -11.67
C MET A 62 -5.02 -0.02 -11.91
N GLU A 63 -5.46 0.11 -13.16
CA GLU A 63 -6.78 -0.33 -13.60
C GLU A 63 -6.79 -1.83 -13.90
N ASN A 64 -7.98 -2.45 -13.94
CA ASN A 64 -8.18 -3.85 -14.33
C ASN A 64 -7.41 -4.92 -13.51
N VAL A 65 -6.96 -4.57 -12.30
CA VAL A 65 -6.34 -5.50 -11.34
C VAL A 65 -7.04 -5.43 -9.98
N GLY A 66 -6.99 -6.54 -9.24
CA GLY A 66 -7.45 -6.70 -7.88
C GLY A 66 -6.39 -6.32 -6.84
N HIS A 67 -6.41 -7.00 -5.69
CA HIS A 67 -5.58 -6.62 -4.55
C HIS A 67 -4.07 -6.87 -4.75
N PHE A 68 -3.70 -7.90 -5.52
CA PHE A 68 -2.33 -8.33 -5.68
C PHE A 68 -1.73 -7.79 -6.98
N VAL A 69 -1.68 -6.46 -7.11
CA VAL A 69 -1.31 -5.77 -8.35
C VAL A 69 0.02 -6.24 -8.96
N MET A 70 1.00 -6.61 -8.14
CA MET A 70 2.30 -7.11 -8.58
C MET A 70 2.26 -8.54 -9.16
N LEU A 71 1.22 -9.32 -8.84
CA LEU A 71 1.01 -10.66 -9.36
C LEU A 71 0.05 -10.67 -10.56
N GLU A 72 -0.94 -9.78 -10.53
CA GLU A 72 -2.00 -9.73 -11.54
C GLU A 72 -1.55 -9.07 -12.85
N ASP A 73 -0.75 -8.00 -12.77
CA ASP A 73 -0.07 -7.39 -13.92
C ASP A 73 1.37 -6.97 -13.54
N PRO A 74 2.32 -7.94 -13.55
CA PRO A 74 3.70 -7.68 -13.15
C PRO A 74 4.42 -6.70 -14.08
N GLU A 75 4.07 -6.64 -15.37
CA GLU A 75 4.72 -5.78 -16.34
C GLU A 75 4.43 -4.31 -16.03
N THR A 76 3.15 -3.96 -15.91
CA THR A 76 2.73 -2.60 -15.54
C THR A 76 3.24 -2.23 -14.15
N PHE A 77 3.14 -3.13 -13.17
CA PHE A 77 3.65 -2.88 -11.83
C PHE A 77 5.14 -2.56 -11.83
N ASN A 78 5.97 -3.37 -12.51
CA ASN A 78 7.41 -3.18 -12.54
C ASN A 78 7.80 -1.90 -13.28
N HIS A 79 7.09 -1.53 -14.36
CA HIS A 79 7.31 -0.26 -15.04
C HIS A 79 7.03 0.94 -14.12
N LEU A 80 5.93 0.91 -13.37
CA LEU A 80 5.58 1.95 -12.39
C LEU A 80 6.59 2.02 -11.24
N LEU A 81 7.05 0.86 -10.76
CA LEU A 81 8.08 0.76 -9.73
C LEU A 81 9.40 1.37 -10.19
N GLU A 82 9.85 1.05 -11.40
CA GLU A 82 11.07 1.61 -11.98
C GLU A 82 11.00 3.14 -12.10
N ASN A 83 9.86 3.67 -12.55
CA ASN A 83 9.63 5.12 -12.60
C ASN A 83 9.70 5.74 -11.20
N PHE A 84 9.13 5.09 -10.18
CA PHE A 84 9.25 5.57 -8.81
C PHE A 84 10.65 5.50 -8.26
N ILE A 85 11.47 4.51 -8.63
CA ILE A 85 12.88 4.44 -8.23
C ILE A 85 13.66 5.58 -8.89
N LYS A 86 13.48 5.80 -10.21
CA LYS A 86 14.14 6.91 -10.94
C LYS A 86 13.79 8.28 -10.36
N ASP A 87 12.57 8.47 -9.87
CA ASP A 87 12.11 9.68 -9.18
C ASP A 87 12.80 9.95 -7.82
N LEU A 88 13.60 9.01 -7.31
CA LEU A 88 14.23 9.06 -5.98
C LEU A 88 15.75 9.20 -6.00
N VAL A 89 16.37 9.06 -7.18
CA VAL A 89 17.83 9.16 -7.41
C VAL A 89 18.16 10.46 -8.12
#